data_AF-A0A9W6A7K9-F1
#
_entry.id   AF-A0A9W6A7K9-F1
#
_cell.length_a   1.000
_cell.length_b   1.000
_cell.length_c   1.000
_cell.angle_alpha   90.00
_cell.angle_beta   90.00
_cell.angle_gamma   90.00
#
_symmetry.space_group_name_H-M   'P 1'
#
loop_
_entity.id
_entity.type
_entity.pdbx_description
1 polymer ?
#
loop_
_entity_poly.entity_id
_entity_poly.type
_entity_poly.pdbx_seq_one_letter_code
_entity_poly.pdbx_strand_id
1 'polypeptide(L)'
;MDNLYAWQYGRPMAYFRDRMPYARAMLEAEGFSFDRSVAESAIHHHNLNPYLYEILLDVTNVSILFNKIPPKTRLNYLTFAELVHSICYRLSRFQPLHEPSSLSDLEDVYHIGLMMFMITLFMQFDHSQRVLKCDAVISRLRSILYRDLAELDNDLVLWILFLGGIWITDGPDDSWLHWKIKKMTLSMGIDSWAEIYSVISAFPWIRNLHNTPGIALWESVYESCQFC
;
A
#
# COMPACT_ATOMS: atom_id res chain seq x y z
N MET A 1 7.92 -17.38 5.01
CA MET A 1 9.20 -17.24 4.29
C MET A 1 8.98 -17.00 2.80
N ASP A 2 8.04 -17.71 2.15
CA ASP A 2 7.81 -17.58 0.70
C ASP A 2 7.46 -16.16 0.22
N ASN A 3 6.62 -15.41 0.94
CA ASN A 3 6.22 -14.04 0.51
C ASN A 3 7.42 -13.11 0.39
N LEU A 4 8.34 -13.22 1.34
CA LEU A 4 9.56 -12.42 1.36
C LEU A 4 10.45 -12.75 0.15
N TYR A 5 10.57 -14.03 -0.18
CA TYR A 5 11.33 -14.48 -1.34
C TYR A 5 10.71 -13.94 -2.65
N ALA A 6 9.38 -13.98 -2.77
CA ALA A 6 8.68 -13.39 -3.92
C ALA A 6 8.83 -11.87 -3.99
N TRP A 7 8.77 -11.15 -2.87
CA TRP A 7 8.97 -9.70 -2.86
C TRP A 7 10.41 -9.26 -3.15
N GLN A 8 11.38 -10.04 -2.69
CA GLN A 8 12.80 -9.75 -2.91
C GLN A 8 13.23 -10.06 -4.34
N TYR A 9 12.87 -11.24 -4.87
CA TYR A 9 13.38 -11.74 -6.14
C TYR A 9 12.36 -11.72 -7.28
N GLY A 10 11.11 -11.31 -7.01
CA GLY A 10 10.02 -11.22 -7.98
C GLY A 10 9.48 -12.56 -8.51
N ARG A 11 10.00 -13.68 -8.00
CA ARG A 11 9.65 -15.04 -8.45
C ARG A 11 8.26 -15.47 -7.98
N PRO A 12 7.58 -16.35 -8.74
CA PRO A 12 6.31 -16.92 -8.30
C PRO A 12 6.51 -17.78 -7.05
N MET A 13 5.49 -17.79 -6.20
CA MET A 13 5.47 -18.59 -4.98
C MET A 13 5.38 -20.08 -5.33
N ALA A 14 6.18 -20.93 -4.68
CA ALA A 14 6.17 -22.37 -4.93
C ALA A 14 4.86 -23.04 -4.49
N TYR A 15 4.23 -22.50 -3.43
CA TYR A 15 2.94 -22.93 -2.94
C TYR A 15 1.97 -21.75 -2.98
N PHE A 16 0.71 -21.98 -3.36
CA PHE A 16 -0.34 -20.97 -3.27
C PHE A 16 -1.23 -21.27 -2.08
N ARG A 17 -1.43 -20.29 -1.20
CA ARG A 17 -2.28 -20.44 -0.02
C ARG A 17 -3.16 -19.21 0.15
N ASP A 18 -4.40 -19.31 -0.30
CA ASP A 18 -5.45 -18.35 0.01
C ASP A 18 -6.45 -18.99 0.99
N ARG A 19 -6.47 -18.46 2.21
CA ARG A 19 -7.43 -18.85 3.25
C ARG A 19 -8.20 -17.63 3.74
N MET A 20 -8.43 -16.64 2.88
CA MET A 20 -9.13 -15.42 3.28
C MET A 20 -10.51 -15.70 3.89
N PRO A 21 -11.37 -16.60 3.36
CA PRO A 21 -12.65 -16.92 4.00
C PRO A 21 -12.50 -17.45 5.43
N TYR A 22 -11.46 -18.25 5.69
CA TYR A 22 -11.15 -18.76 7.02
C TYR A 22 -10.64 -17.65 7.95
N ALA A 23 -9.78 -16.76 7.46
CA ALA A 23 -9.30 -15.61 8.23
C ALA A 23 -10.45 -14.67 8.64
N ARG A 24 -11.44 -14.45 7.76
CA ARG A 24 -12.65 -13.67 8.07
C ARG A 24 -13.48 -14.33 9.18
N ALA A 25 -13.71 -15.64 9.08
CA ALA A 25 -14.44 -16.37 10.11
C ALA A 25 -13.74 -16.33 11.48
N MET A 26 -12.40 -16.37 11.50
CA MET A 26 -11.63 -16.20 12.73
C MET A 26 -11.77 -14.79 13.33
N LEU A 27 -11.72 -13.74 12.49
CA LEU A 27 -11.95 -12.37 12.93
C LEU A 27 -13.32 -12.19 13.59
N GLU A 28 -14.36 -12.72 12.95
CA GLU A 28 -15.72 -12.67 13.48
C GLU A 28 -15.84 -13.45 14.80
N ALA A 29 -15.22 -14.63 14.90
CA ALA A 29 -15.18 -15.42 16.14
C ALA A 29 -14.43 -14.70 17.28
N GLU A 30 -13.48 -13.83 16.96
CA GLU A 30 -12.78 -12.96 17.91
C GLU A 30 -13.55 -11.67 18.24
N GLY A 31 -14.73 -11.46 17.64
CA GLY A 31 -15.58 -10.29 17.86
C GLY A 31 -15.20 -9.06 17.03
N PHE A 32 -14.37 -9.22 16.01
CA PHE A 32 -14.05 -8.16 15.07
C PHE A 32 -15.04 -8.15 13.89
N SER A 33 -15.66 -6.99 13.64
CA SER A 33 -16.47 -6.79 12.44
C SER A 33 -15.56 -6.69 11.20
N PHE A 34 -15.75 -7.60 10.24
CA PHE A 34 -15.09 -7.58 8.93
C PHE A 34 -16.12 -7.42 7.80
N ASP A 35 -16.99 -6.42 7.93
CA ASP A 35 -18.07 -6.16 6.98
C ASP A 35 -17.54 -5.62 5.64
N ARG A 36 -17.69 -6.42 4.58
CA ARG A 36 -17.22 -6.08 3.23
C ARG A 36 -18.06 -4.98 2.58
N SER A 37 -19.31 -4.78 2.98
CA SER A 37 -20.19 -3.79 2.36
C SER A 37 -19.69 -2.35 2.60
N VAL A 38 -19.14 -2.10 3.79
CA VAL A 38 -18.52 -0.81 4.13
C VAL A 38 -17.29 -0.57 3.24
N ALA A 39 -16.45 -1.59 3.07
CA ALA A 39 -15.27 -1.49 2.23
C ALA A 39 -15.63 -1.33 0.75
N GLU A 40 -16.66 -2.03 0.27
CA GLU A 40 -17.16 -1.92 -1.10
C GLU A 40 -17.66 -0.51 -1.41
N SER A 41 -18.40 0.10 -0.47
CA SER A 41 -18.87 1.49 -0.60
C SER A 41 -17.76 2.54 -0.58
N ALA A 42 -16.57 2.20 -0.07
CA ALA A 42 -15.43 3.11 0.01
C ALA A 42 -14.53 3.04 -1.25
N ILE A 43 -14.68 2.04 -2.11
CA ILE A 43 -13.84 1.89 -3.30
C ILE A 43 -14.38 2.74 -4.45
N HIS A 44 -13.52 3.59 -5.01
CA HIS A 44 -13.88 4.49 -6.10
C HIS A 44 -13.80 3.86 -7.50
N HIS A 45 -12.90 2.89 -7.69
CA HIS A 45 -12.60 2.30 -8.99
C HIS A 45 -13.11 0.86 -9.09
N HIS A 46 -14.16 0.64 -9.88
CA HIS A 46 -14.79 -0.68 -10.07
C HIS A 46 -14.37 -1.39 -11.36
N ASN A 47 -13.79 -0.67 -12.33
CA ASN A 47 -13.35 -1.22 -13.62
C ASN A 47 -11.95 -1.86 -13.52
N LEU A 48 -11.77 -2.77 -12.57
CA LEU A 48 -10.55 -3.55 -12.38
C LEU A 48 -10.79 -5.01 -12.79
N ASN A 49 -9.72 -5.75 -13.07
CA ASN A 49 -9.80 -7.21 -13.08
C ASN A 49 -10.53 -7.71 -11.82
N PRO A 50 -11.56 -8.57 -11.93
CA PRO A 50 -12.35 -9.01 -10.77
C PRO A 50 -11.51 -9.62 -9.64
N TYR A 51 -10.42 -10.30 -9.97
CA TYR A 51 -9.52 -10.88 -8.98
C TYR A 51 -8.73 -9.80 -8.23
N LEU A 52 -8.26 -8.75 -8.92
CA LEU A 52 -7.63 -7.60 -8.27
C LEU A 52 -8.62 -6.81 -7.42
N TYR A 53 -9.86 -6.64 -7.90
CA TYR A 53 -10.92 -5.97 -7.16
C TYR A 53 -11.22 -6.68 -5.83
N GLU A 54 -11.31 -8.02 -5.83
CA GLU A 54 -11.50 -8.79 -4.59
C GLU A 54 -10.34 -8.61 -3.60
N ILE A 55 -9.10 -8.47 -4.09
CA ILE A 55 -7.94 -8.18 -3.25
C ILE A 55 -8.03 -6.76 -2.68
N LEU A 56 -8.33 -5.76 -3.51
CA LEU A 56 -8.53 -4.37 -3.08
C LEU A 56 -9.62 -4.28 -2.00
N LEU A 57 -10.73 -5.00 -2.17
CA LEU A 57 -11.82 -5.07 -1.22
C LEU A 57 -11.38 -5.62 0.14
N ASP A 58 -10.64 -6.73 0.15
CA ASP A 58 -10.11 -7.28 1.40
C ASP A 58 -9.09 -6.36 2.06
N VAL A 59 -8.19 -5.73 1.30
CA VAL A 59 -7.18 -4.79 1.85
C VAL A 59 -7.83 -3.51 2.39
N THR A 60 -8.85 -3.00 1.72
CA THR A 60 -9.62 -1.84 2.18
C THR A 60 -10.32 -2.16 3.50
N ASN A 61 -10.95 -3.33 3.60
CA ASN A 61 -11.61 -3.77 4.83
C ASN A 61 -10.59 -3.97 5.98
N VAL A 62 -9.40 -4.48 5.68
CA VAL A 62 -8.27 -4.56 6.63
C VAL A 62 -7.88 -3.18 7.13
N SER A 63 -7.70 -2.21 6.24
CA SER A 63 -7.37 -0.83 6.61
C SER A 63 -8.44 -0.23 7.53
N ILE A 64 -9.73 -0.43 7.21
CA ILE A 64 -10.85 0.03 8.02
C ILE A 64 -10.84 -0.63 9.40
N LEU A 65 -10.65 -1.95 9.46
CA LEU A 65 -10.57 -2.71 10.70
C LEU A 65 -9.47 -2.15 11.61
N PHE A 66 -8.23 -2.04 11.11
CA PHE A 66 -7.10 -1.55 11.91
C PHE A 66 -7.24 -0.09 12.35
N ASN A 67 -8.00 0.72 11.62
CA ASN A 67 -8.32 2.09 12.04
C ASN A 67 -9.44 2.16 13.09
N LYS A 68 -10.29 1.13 13.21
CA LYS A 68 -11.39 1.05 14.20
C LYS A 68 -10.99 0.31 15.48
N ILE A 69 -10.05 -0.61 15.40
CA ILE A 69 -9.60 -1.39 16.57
C ILE A 69 -8.96 -0.44 17.60
N PRO A 70 -9.38 -0.48 18.88
CA PRO A 70 -8.74 0.30 19.93
C PRO A 70 -7.25 -0.05 20.11
N PRO A 71 -6.36 0.90 20.44
CA PRO A 71 -4.91 0.67 20.47
C PRO A 71 -4.41 -0.48 21.36
N LYS A 72 -5.18 -0.87 22.38
CA LYS A 72 -4.83 -1.95 23.32
C LYS A 72 -5.37 -3.31 22.91
N THR A 73 -6.25 -3.36 21.92
CA THR A 73 -6.85 -4.60 21.45
C THR A 73 -5.83 -5.34 20.58
N ARG A 74 -5.64 -6.62 20.86
CA ARG A 74 -4.74 -7.50 20.12
C ARG A 74 -5.56 -8.45 19.27
N LEU A 75 -5.15 -8.58 18.01
CA LEU A 75 -5.65 -9.64 17.14
C LEU A 75 -4.87 -10.92 17.45
N ASN A 76 -5.53 -12.08 17.36
CA ASN A 76 -4.81 -13.35 17.42
C ASN A 76 -3.74 -13.41 16.32
N TYR A 77 -2.53 -13.86 16.69
CA TYR A 77 -1.42 -13.95 15.76
C TYR A 77 -1.72 -14.84 14.54
N LEU A 78 -2.41 -15.97 14.74
CA LEU A 78 -2.79 -16.86 13.64
C LEU A 78 -3.77 -16.18 12.69
N THR A 79 -4.76 -15.48 13.23
CA THR A 79 -5.74 -14.71 12.43
C THR A 79 -5.06 -13.62 11.62
N PHE A 80 -4.16 -12.86 12.25
CA PHE A 80 -3.34 -11.87 11.56
C PHE A 80 -2.51 -12.50 10.44
N ALA A 81 -1.80 -13.60 10.74
CA ALA A 81 -0.95 -14.28 9.79
C ALA A 81 -1.75 -14.84 8.60
N GLU A 82 -2.90 -15.48 8.82
CA GLU A 82 -3.74 -15.99 7.74
C GLU A 82 -4.27 -14.87 6.84
N LEU A 83 -4.68 -13.75 7.43
CA LEU A 83 -5.14 -12.57 6.70
C LEU A 83 -4.02 -12.00 5.81
N VAL A 84 -2.87 -11.72 6.40
CA VAL A 84 -1.75 -11.09 5.68
C VAL A 84 -1.24 -12.03 4.60
N HIS A 85 -0.97 -13.29 4.95
CA HIS A 85 -0.46 -14.26 3.98
C HIS A 85 -1.42 -14.44 2.81
N SER A 86 -2.73 -14.60 3.05
CA SER A 86 -3.71 -14.81 1.98
C SER A 86 -3.74 -13.64 0.99
N ILE A 87 -3.65 -12.40 1.47
CA ILE A 87 -3.58 -11.22 0.60
C ILE A 87 -2.27 -11.23 -0.20
N CYS A 88 -1.13 -11.46 0.44
CA CYS A 88 0.17 -11.47 -0.22
C CYS A 88 0.25 -12.56 -1.31
N TYR A 89 -0.23 -13.78 -1.03
CA TYR A 89 -0.30 -14.86 -2.01
C TYR A 89 -1.16 -14.47 -3.23
N ARG A 90 -2.30 -13.81 -3.00
CA ARG A 90 -3.17 -13.37 -4.10
C ARG A 90 -2.53 -12.26 -4.93
N LEU A 91 -1.88 -11.27 -4.31
CA LEU A 91 -1.14 -10.22 -5.01
C LEU A 91 0.01 -10.78 -5.84
N SER A 92 0.82 -11.67 -5.27
CA SER A 92 1.94 -12.30 -5.99
C SER A 92 1.47 -13.21 -7.12
N ARG A 93 0.31 -13.85 -6.98
CA ARG A 93 -0.30 -14.66 -8.05
C ARG A 93 -0.93 -13.83 -9.15
N PHE A 94 -1.52 -12.68 -8.82
CA PHE A 94 -2.18 -11.82 -9.79
C PHE A 94 -1.21 -11.31 -10.85
N GLN A 95 -0.07 -10.77 -10.42
CA GLN A 95 0.99 -10.32 -11.31
C GLN A 95 2.35 -10.59 -10.66
N PRO A 96 3.13 -11.58 -11.15
CA PRO A 96 4.50 -11.80 -10.73
C PRO A 96 5.39 -10.59 -11.07
N LEU A 97 6.25 -10.18 -10.15
CA LEU A 97 7.06 -8.95 -10.31
C LEU A 97 8.23 -9.09 -11.28
N HIS A 98 8.67 -10.32 -11.57
CA HIS A 98 9.77 -10.58 -12.50
C HIS A 98 9.33 -10.54 -13.97
N GLU A 99 8.03 -10.54 -14.24
CA GLU A 99 7.48 -10.46 -15.59
C GLU A 99 7.16 -9.01 -15.96
N PRO A 100 7.33 -8.62 -17.24
CA PRO A 100 6.77 -7.36 -17.72
C PRO A 100 5.28 -7.33 -17.43
N SER A 101 4.80 -6.27 -16.79
CA SER A 101 3.36 -6.14 -16.55
C SER A 101 2.63 -5.94 -17.87
N SER A 102 1.52 -6.67 -17.99
CA SER A 102 0.53 -6.49 -19.04
C SER A 102 -0.70 -5.72 -18.54
N LEU A 103 -0.64 -5.23 -17.29
CA LEU A 103 -1.73 -4.51 -16.65
C LEU A 103 -1.90 -3.11 -17.23
N SER A 104 -3.14 -2.59 -17.17
CA SER A 104 -3.38 -1.16 -17.34
C SER A 104 -2.66 -0.35 -16.24
N ASP A 105 -2.37 0.93 -16.48
CA ASP A 105 -1.70 1.77 -15.47
C ASP A 105 -2.51 1.84 -14.16
N LEU A 106 -3.84 1.85 -14.24
CA LEU A 106 -4.72 1.81 -13.07
C LEU A 106 -4.52 0.53 -12.24
N GLU A 107 -4.55 -0.63 -12.88
CA GLU A 107 -4.36 -1.93 -12.21
C GLU A 107 -2.94 -2.11 -11.69
N ASP A 108 -1.94 -1.59 -12.41
CA ASP A 108 -0.54 -1.65 -12.02
C ASP A 108 -0.27 -0.79 -10.76
N VAL A 109 -0.85 0.41 -10.70
CA VAL A 109 -0.81 1.28 -9.50
C VAL A 109 -1.49 0.60 -8.32
N TYR A 110 -2.68 0.01 -8.51
CA TYR A 110 -3.34 -0.72 -7.44
C TYR A 110 -2.54 -1.94 -6.99
N HIS A 111 -2.05 -2.76 -7.91
CA HIS A 111 -1.29 -3.96 -7.58
C HIS A 111 -0.07 -3.63 -6.72
N ILE A 112 0.72 -2.63 -7.13
CA ILE A 112 1.93 -2.24 -6.41
C ILE A 112 1.62 -1.46 -5.14
N GLY A 113 0.64 -0.56 -5.15
CA GLY A 113 0.20 0.14 -3.94
C GLY A 113 -0.28 -0.81 -2.85
N LEU A 114 -1.09 -1.81 -3.21
CA LEU A 114 -1.55 -2.84 -2.29
C LEU A 114 -0.38 -3.71 -1.80
N MET A 115 0.60 -4.02 -2.66
CA MET A 115 1.79 -4.76 -2.23
C MET A 115 2.64 -3.95 -1.24
N MET A 116 2.86 -2.66 -1.50
CA MET A 116 3.56 -1.74 -0.59
C MET A 116 2.84 -1.60 0.75
N PHE A 117 1.51 -1.48 0.73
CA PHE A 117 0.69 -1.47 1.94
C PHE A 117 0.87 -2.77 2.75
N MET A 118 0.85 -3.94 2.08
CA MET A 118 1.03 -5.22 2.78
C MET A 118 2.44 -5.41 3.34
N ILE A 119 3.47 -4.95 2.63
CA ILE A 119 4.86 -4.93 3.13
C ILE A 119 4.94 -4.07 4.38
N THR A 120 4.30 -2.91 4.38
CA THR A 120 4.20 -2.01 5.52
C THR A 120 3.54 -2.66 6.73
N LEU A 121 2.39 -3.30 6.50
CA LEU A 121 1.66 -4.01 7.55
C LEU A 121 2.45 -5.20 8.11
N PHE A 122 3.22 -5.89 7.27
CA PHE A 122 3.99 -7.07 7.67
C PHE A 122 5.31 -6.74 8.36
N MET A 123 6.04 -5.73 7.89
CA MET A 123 7.43 -5.52 8.31
C MET A 123 7.60 -4.65 9.55
N GLN A 124 6.60 -3.84 9.95
CA GLN A 124 6.73 -2.76 10.94
C GLN A 124 7.90 -1.80 10.59
N PHE A 125 7.67 -0.49 10.63
CA PHE A 125 8.71 0.50 10.31
C PHE A 125 9.77 0.58 11.42
N ASP A 126 10.64 -0.43 11.54
CA ASP A 126 11.91 -0.27 12.22
C ASP A 126 12.97 0.08 11.18
N HIS A 127 13.39 1.35 11.15
CA HIS A 127 14.44 1.86 10.28
C HIS A 127 15.74 1.04 10.38
N SER A 128 15.97 0.38 11.52
CA SER A 128 17.14 -0.49 11.73
C SER A 128 16.97 -1.92 11.18
N GLN A 129 15.75 -2.33 10.84
CA GLN A 129 15.42 -3.66 10.31
C GLN A 129 14.99 -3.67 8.84
N ARG A 130 15.40 -2.67 8.04
CA ARG A 130 15.36 -2.73 6.56
C ARG A 130 16.31 -3.79 5.96
N VAL A 131 16.58 -4.86 6.71
CA VAL A 131 17.35 -6.05 6.30
C VAL A 131 16.65 -6.77 5.14
N LEU A 132 15.35 -6.54 4.94
CA LEU A 132 14.55 -7.14 3.88
C LEU A 132 14.45 -6.20 2.68
N LYS A 133 15.31 -6.44 1.69
CA LYS A 133 15.33 -5.71 0.43
C LYS A 133 14.20 -6.21 -0.48
N CYS A 134 13.04 -5.55 -0.46
CA CYS A 134 11.94 -5.80 -1.42
C CYS A 134 12.28 -5.21 -2.81
N ASP A 135 13.46 -5.54 -3.35
CA ASP A 135 14.06 -4.88 -4.51
C ASP A 135 13.15 -4.95 -5.75
N ALA A 136 12.49 -6.09 -5.98
CA ALA A 136 11.58 -6.23 -7.12
C ALA A 136 10.35 -5.31 -7.01
N VAL A 137 9.78 -5.18 -5.81
CA VAL A 137 8.63 -4.29 -5.57
C VAL A 137 9.04 -2.83 -5.71
N ILE A 138 10.18 -2.44 -5.11
CA ILE A 138 10.71 -1.08 -5.17
C ILE A 138 11.08 -0.71 -6.62
N SER A 139 11.67 -1.64 -7.38
CA SER A 139 11.98 -1.43 -8.80
C SER A 139 10.71 -1.21 -9.62
N ARG A 140 9.67 -2.02 -9.40
CA ARG A 140 8.38 -1.88 -10.09
C ARG A 140 7.69 -0.58 -9.71
N LEU A 141 7.69 -0.22 -8.42
CA LEU A 141 7.19 1.06 -7.91
C LEU A 141 7.90 2.23 -8.60
N ARG A 142 9.24 2.24 -8.64
CA ARG A 142 10.00 3.26 -9.36
C ARG A 142 9.59 3.33 -10.83
N SER A 143 9.48 2.19 -11.52
CA SER A 143 9.03 2.15 -12.91
C SER A 143 7.65 2.80 -13.11
N ILE A 144 6.69 2.57 -12.21
CA ILE A 144 5.37 3.22 -12.24
C ILE A 144 5.51 4.71 -11.99
N LEU A 145 6.25 5.10 -10.96
CA LEU A 145 6.42 6.49 -10.58
C LEU A 145 7.23 7.31 -11.59
N TYR A 146 7.99 6.69 -12.49
CA TYR A 146 8.63 7.36 -13.63
C TYR A 146 7.71 7.56 -14.83
N ARG A 147 6.56 6.88 -14.89
CA ARG A 147 5.58 7.10 -15.98
C ARG A 147 4.86 8.44 -15.80
N ASP A 148 4.32 8.89 -16.93
CA ASP A 148 3.26 9.89 -16.94
C ASP A 148 1.94 9.22 -16.55
N LEU A 149 1.35 9.67 -15.45
CA LEU A 149 0.11 9.13 -14.89
C LEU A 149 -1.03 10.16 -15.00
N ALA A 150 -0.93 11.10 -15.94
CA ALA A 150 -1.90 12.21 -16.10
C ALA A 150 -3.34 11.76 -16.35
N GLU A 151 -3.55 10.57 -16.95
CA GLU A 151 -4.87 10.00 -17.21
C GLU A 151 -5.46 9.27 -16.00
N LEU A 152 -4.70 9.10 -14.91
CA LEU A 152 -5.19 8.50 -13.68
C LEU A 152 -5.77 9.57 -12.74
N ASP A 153 -6.67 9.10 -11.87
CA ASP A 153 -7.17 9.88 -10.76
C ASP A 153 -6.03 10.43 -9.89
N ASN A 154 -6.01 11.76 -9.69
CA ASN A 154 -4.94 12.44 -8.94
C ASN A 154 -4.87 11.96 -7.49
N ASP A 155 -6.01 11.60 -6.89
CA ASP A 155 -6.07 11.13 -5.52
C ASP A 155 -5.36 9.77 -5.38
N LEU A 156 -5.59 8.87 -6.34
CA LEU A 156 -4.87 7.59 -6.43
C LEU A 156 -3.36 7.79 -6.67
N VAL A 157 -2.99 8.72 -7.55
CA VAL A 157 -1.58 9.03 -7.82
C VAL A 157 -0.91 9.60 -6.58
N LEU A 158 -1.57 10.49 -5.83
CA LEU A 158 -1.05 11.02 -4.58
C LEU A 158 -0.87 9.91 -3.53
N TRP A 159 -1.81 8.98 -3.43
CA TRP A 159 -1.70 7.84 -2.52
C TRP A 159 -0.47 6.97 -2.81
N ILE A 160 -0.21 6.59 -4.08
CA ILE A 160 0.97 5.79 -4.42
C ILE A 160 2.28 6.57 -4.25
N LEU A 161 2.28 7.89 -4.50
CA LEU A 161 3.45 8.74 -4.24
C LEU A 161 3.81 8.77 -2.76
N PHE A 162 2.81 8.87 -1.86
CA PHE A 162 3.05 8.85 -0.41
C PHE A 162 3.50 7.47 0.08
N LEU A 163 2.84 6.40 -0.37
CA LEU A 163 3.31 5.04 -0.05
C LEU A 163 4.74 4.82 -0.56
N GLY A 164 5.06 5.26 -1.77
CA GLY A 164 6.41 5.12 -2.31
C GLY A 164 7.44 5.98 -1.59
N GLY A 165 7.10 7.23 -1.28
CA GLY A 165 7.98 8.15 -0.56
C GLY A 165 8.38 7.62 0.81
N ILE A 166 7.44 7.05 1.56
CA ILE A 166 7.73 6.44 2.87
C ILE A 166 8.81 5.34 2.78
N TRP A 167 8.91 4.64 1.66
CA TRP A 167 9.81 3.51 1.48
C TRP A 167 11.12 3.84 0.76
N ILE A 168 11.13 4.86 -0.10
CA ILE A 168 12.24 5.16 -1.00
C ILE A 168 13.24 6.17 -0.40
N THR A 169 12.86 7.01 0.57
CA THR A 169 13.58 8.24 0.98
C THR A 169 14.95 8.11 1.69
N ASP A 170 15.66 6.99 1.56
CA ASP A 170 17.00 6.83 2.17
C ASP A 170 18.15 6.96 1.14
N GLY A 171 17.83 7.21 -0.14
CA GLY A 171 18.82 7.34 -1.21
C GLY A 171 19.17 8.79 -1.56
N PRO A 172 20.46 9.11 -1.85
CA PRO A 172 20.88 10.45 -2.29
C PRO A 172 20.30 10.90 -3.64
N ASP A 173 19.62 10.02 -4.38
CA ASP A 173 19.07 10.27 -5.72
C ASP A 173 17.54 10.46 -5.72
N ASP A 174 16.85 10.33 -4.59
CA ASP A 174 15.37 10.28 -4.58
C ASP A 174 14.67 11.65 -4.52
N SER A 175 15.41 12.75 -4.73
CA SER A 175 14.89 14.13 -4.77
C SER A 175 13.80 14.36 -5.83
N TRP A 176 13.83 13.60 -6.92
CA TRP A 176 12.80 13.64 -7.97
C TRP A 176 11.40 13.28 -7.43
N LEU A 177 11.33 12.40 -6.43
CA LEU A 177 10.07 11.99 -5.83
C LEU A 177 9.49 13.12 -4.96
N HIS A 178 10.34 13.82 -4.22
CA HIS A 178 9.92 15.02 -3.48
C HIS A 178 9.36 16.07 -4.42
N TRP A 179 10.05 16.31 -5.55
CA TRP A 179 9.57 17.22 -6.57
C TRP A 179 8.23 16.78 -7.17
N LYS A 180 8.04 15.48 -7.43
CA LYS A 180 6.78 14.94 -7.97
C LYS A 180 5.63 15.09 -6.98
N ILE A 181 5.85 14.81 -5.69
CA ILE A 181 4.87 15.05 -4.61
C ILE A 181 4.52 16.54 -4.56
N LYS A 182 5.52 17.44 -4.50
CA LYS A 182 5.31 18.89 -4.46
C LYS A 182 4.50 19.39 -5.65
N LYS A 183 4.86 18.97 -6.86
CA LYS A 183 4.16 19.37 -8.08
C LYS A 183 2.70 18.92 -8.04
N MET A 184 2.45 17.69 -7.59
CA MET A 184 1.10 17.14 -7.45
C MET A 184 0.29 17.94 -6.42
N THR A 185 0.78 18.11 -5.19
CA THR A 185 0.03 18.83 -4.14
C THR A 185 -0.25 20.28 -4.53
N LEU A 186 0.70 20.98 -5.15
CA LEU A 186 0.49 22.33 -5.68
C LEU A 186 -0.60 22.36 -6.76
N SER A 187 -0.62 21.38 -7.67
CA SER A 187 -1.66 21.31 -8.71
C SER A 187 -3.05 21.00 -8.17
N MET A 188 -3.12 20.32 -7.03
CA MET A 188 -4.35 20.01 -6.31
C MET A 188 -4.76 21.14 -5.32
N GLY A 189 -3.93 22.16 -5.14
CA GLY A 189 -4.17 23.24 -4.17
C GLY A 189 -4.05 22.79 -2.71
N ILE A 190 -3.30 21.72 -2.45
CA ILE A 190 -3.09 21.13 -1.12
C ILE A 190 -1.86 21.76 -0.47
N ASP A 191 -2.02 22.32 0.74
CA ASP A 191 -0.95 22.99 1.47
C ASP A 191 -0.69 22.44 2.88
N SER A 192 -1.51 21.49 3.33
CA SER A 192 -1.42 20.94 4.69
C SER A 192 -1.46 19.42 4.73
N TRP A 193 -0.86 18.85 5.79
CA TRP A 193 -0.96 17.41 6.05
C TRP A 193 -2.42 16.94 6.22
N ALA A 194 -3.30 17.77 6.81
CA ALA A 194 -4.69 17.41 7.02
C ALA A 194 -5.42 17.19 5.68
N GLU A 195 -5.17 18.04 4.69
CA GLU A 195 -5.71 17.91 3.33
C GLU A 195 -5.11 16.70 2.61
N ILE A 196 -3.79 16.50 2.67
CA ILE A 196 -3.13 15.30 2.15
C ILE A 196 -3.79 14.04 2.72
N TYR A 197 -3.93 13.98 4.04
CA TYR A 197 -4.53 12.86 4.73
C TYR A 197 -5.98 12.62 4.29
N SER A 198 -6.77 13.69 4.08
CA SER A 198 -8.15 13.57 3.60
C SER A 198 -8.26 12.89 2.23
N VAL A 199 -7.25 13.08 1.36
CA VAL A 199 -7.16 12.45 0.05
C VAL A 199 -6.65 11.01 0.16
N ILE A 200 -5.45 10.80 0.72
CA ILE A 200 -4.81 9.48 0.70
C ILE A 200 -5.52 8.44 1.56
N SER A 201 -6.33 8.87 2.54
CA SER A 201 -7.12 7.97 3.39
C SER A 201 -8.39 7.43 2.73
N ALA A 202 -8.74 7.91 1.53
CA ALA A 202 -9.76 7.29 0.67
C ALA A 202 -9.29 5.93 0.11
N PHE A 203 -7.99 5.68 0.10
CA PHE A 203 -7.36 4.43 -0.28
C PHE A 203 -6.84 3.69 0.97
N PRO A 204 -6.43 2.41 0.86
CA PRO A 204 -5.90 1.67 2.00
C PRO A 204 -4.77 2.41 2.72
N TRP A 205 -5.06 2.81 3.96
CA TRP A 205 -4.18 3.60 4.80
C TRP A 205 -4.50 3.36 6.28
N ILE A 206 -3.55 2.81 7.03
CA ILE A 206 -3.68 2.63 8.49
C ILE A 206 -3.05 3.81 9.20
N ARG A 207 -3.86 4.62 9.90
CA ARG A 207 -3.45 5.87 10.56
C ARG A 207 -2.24 5.67 11.47
N ASN A 208 -2.33 4.71 12.38
CA ASN A 208 -1.29 4.47 13.39
C ASN A 208 0.01 3.90 12.81
N LEU A 209 -0.02 3.42 11.57
CA LEU A 209 1.13 2.81 10.91
C LEU A 209 1.79 3.78 9.92
N HIS A 210 0.99 4.55 9.18
CA HIS A 210 1.48 5.34 8.06
C HIS A 210 1.52 6.85 8.32
N ASN A 211 0.79 7.40 9.31
CA ASN A 211 0.77 8.85 9.52
C ASN A 211 2.14 9.40 9.91
N THR A 212 2.82 8.82 10.90
CA THR A 212 4.13 9.32 11.35
C THR A 212 5.14 9.37 10.20
N PRO A 213 5.38 8.29 9.42
CA PRO A 213 6.30 8.39 8.28
C PRO A 213 5.76 9.27 7.13
N GLY A 214 4.44 9.34 6.94
CA GLY A 214 3.84 10.24 5.93
C GLY A 214 4.01 11.73 6.25
N ILE A 215 3.90 12.10 7.53
CA ILE A 215 4.15 13.47 8.01
C ILE A 215 5.64 13.80 7.81
N ALA A 216 6.55 12.91 8.22
CA ALA A 216 7.98 13.12 8.04
C ALA A 216 8.36 13.30 6.55
N LEU A 217 7.75 12.52 5.65
CA LEU A 217 7.90 12.71 4.21
C LEU A 217 7.39 14.10 3.77
N TRP A 218 6.21 14.50 4.19
CA TRP A 218 5.63 15.81 3.83
C TRP A 218 6.50 16.97 4.32
N GLU A 219 6.96 16.93 5.57
CA GLU A 219 7.87 17.92 6.15
C GLU A 219 9.17 18.01 5.32
N SER A 220 9.75 16.87 4.93
CA SER A 220 10.94 16.85 4.09
C SER A 220 10.72 17.45 2.69
N VAL A 221 9.57 17.18 2.08
CA VAL A 221 9.18 17.80 0.79
C VAL A 221 9.08 19.31 0.92
N TYR A 222 8.53 19.80 2.03
CA TYR A 222 8.40 21.23 2.30
C TYR A 222 9.77 21.90 2.60
N GLU A 223 10.63 21.27 3.40
CA GLU A 223 11.97 21.79 3.74
C GLU A 223 12.91 21.84 2.52
N SER A 224 12.81 20.84 1.63
CA SER A 224 13.53 20.81 0.34
C SER A 224 13.24 22.07 -0.52
N CYS A 225 12.19 22.83 -0.21
CA CYS A 225 11.81 24.06 -0.90
C CYS A 225 12.50 25.32 -0.38
N GLN A 226 13.17 25.30 0.78
CA GLN A 226 13.81 26.51 1.35
C GLN A 226 15.18 26.81 0.74
N PHE A 227 15.70 25.91 -0.11
CA PHE A 227 17.03 26.01 -0.73
C PHE A 227 17.00 26.05 -2.28
N CYS A 228 15.84 26.30 -2.90
CA CYS A 228 15.71 26.52 -4.35
C CYS A 228 15.38 27.97 -4.68
#